data_AF-A0A376FGD3-F1
#
_entry.id   AF-A0A376FGD3-F1
#
_cell.length_a   1.000
_cell.length_b   1.000
_cell.length_c   1.000
_cell.angle_alpha   90.00
_cell.angle_beta   90.00
_cell.angle_gamma   90.00
#
_symmetry.space_group_name_H-M   'P 1'
#
loop_
_entity.id
_entity.type
_entity.pdbx_description
1 polymer ?
#
loop_
_entity_poly.entity_id
_entity_poly.type
_entity_poly.pdbx_seq_one_letter_code
_entity_poly.pdbx_strand_id
1 'polypeptide(L)'
;MYNLRALADPQWIERLAITNMNIVIITDRRLEALANYLFNQRSEIKGVIYSDDKDVILQEKISHLFSGRRVNSRRGSKLNTVEFTLLNRFLSGACLQEIIKTDSIDVKKIYVHKIRLERKLGISIHKILVSIL
;
A
#
# COMPACT_ATOMS: atom_id res chain seq x y z
N MET A 1 3.10 -14.38 2.43
CA MET A 1 3.01 -12.93 2.72
C MET A 1 1.59 -12.66 3.27
N TYR A 2 1.28 -13.20 4.46
CA TYR A 2 -0.12 -13.38 4.92
C TYR A 2 -0.91 -12.08 5.10
N ASN A 3 -0.25 -10.95 5.39
CA ASN A 3 -0.92 -9.69 5.72
C ASN A 3 -1.30 -8.82 4.51
N LEU A 4 -0.89 -9.18 3.28
CA LEU A 4 -1.11 -8.31 2.12
C LEU A 4 -2.60 -8.18 1.75
N ARG A 5 -3.38 -9.27 1.83
CA ARG A 5 -4.84 -9.23 1.62
C ARG A 5 -5.52 -8.29 2.61
N ALA A 6 -5.17 -8.43 3.90
CA ALA A 6 -5.74 -7.60 4.95
C ALA A 6 -5.41 -6.12 4.75
N LEU A 7 -4.21 -5.78 4.25
CA LEU A 7 -3.81 -4.38 4.03
C LEU A 7 -4.38 -3.77 2.74
N ALA A 8 -4.67 -4.59 1.74
CA ALA A 8 -5.16 -4.13 0.44
C ALA A 8 -6.66 -3.82 0.44
N ASP A 9 -7.44 -4.52 1.29
CA ASP A 9 -8.83 -4.16 1.58
C ASP A 9 -8.88 -2.95 2.54
N PRO A 10 -9.31 -1.75 2.12
CA PRO A 10 -9.29 -0.57 2.98
C PRO A 10 -10.27 -0.61 4.16
N GLN A 11 -11.14 -1.62 4.27
CA GLN A 11 -12.11 -1.72 5.38
C GLN A 11 -11.47 -1.67 6.78
N TRP A 12 -10.24 -2.16 6.93
CA TRP A 12 -9.55 -2.08 8.23
C TRP A 12 -9.31 -0.62 8.67
N ILE A 13 -9.10 0.29 7.73
CA ILE A 13 -8.88 1.72 8.01
C ILE A 13 -10.17 2.31 8.58
N GLU A 14 -11.30 2.03 7.93
CA GLU A 14 -12.62 2.49 8.37
C GLU A 14 -12.97 1.96 9.75
N ARG A 15 -12.70 0.67 10.01
CA ARG A 15 -12.92 0.05 11.32
C ARG A 15 -12.08 0.70 12.42
N LEU A 16 -10.80 0.99 12.15
CA LEU A 16 -9.93 1.65 13.12
C LEU A 16 -10.28 3.14 13.28
N ALA A 17 -10.71 3.82 12.22
CA ALA A 17 -11.06 5.24 12.28
C ALA A 17 -12.22 5.51 13.26
N ILE A 18 -13.19 4.58 13.37
CA ILE A 18 -14.31 4.68 14.32
C ILE A 18 -13.83 4.75 15.78
N THR A 19 -12.67 4.18 16.08
CA THR A 19 -12.11 4.17 17.44
C THR A 19 -11.45 5.50 17.84
N ASN A 20 -11.36 6.46 16.92
CA ASN A 20 -10.65 7.73 17.09
C ASN A 20 -9.15 7.57 17.45
N MET A 21 -8.58 6.39 17.18
CA MET A 21 -7.15 6.12 17.36
C MET A 21 -6.33 6.68 16.18
N ASN A 22 -5.13 7.16 16.48
CA ASN A 22 -4.17 7.55 15.45
C ASN A 22 -3.63 6.29 14.75
N ILE A 23 -3.84 6.20 13.43
CA ILE A 23 -3.33 5.08 12.63
C ILE A 23 -1.92 5.39 12.14
N VAL A 24 -0.95 4.54 12.47
CA VAL A 24 0.43 4.61 11.99
C VAL A 24 0.78 3.29 11.31
N ILE A 25 1.31 3.37 10.09
CA ILE A 25 1.77 2.18 9.36
C ILE A 25 3.27 2.01 9.59
N ILE A 26 3.67 0.84 10.09
CA ILE A 26 5.09 0.42 10.12
C ILE A 26 5.28 -0.58 8.97
N THR A 27 6.18 -0.29 8.04
CA THR A 27 6.32 -1.06 6.79
C THR A 27 7.75 -1.47 6.51
N ASP A 28 7.91 -2.66 5.91
CA ASP A 28 9.14 -3.06 5.26
C ASP A 28 9.30 -2.41 3.88
N ARG A 29 10.46 -2.62 3.25
CA ARG A 29 10.80 -2.11 1.92
C ARG A 29 9.83 -2.54 0.81
N ARG A 30 9.25 -3.74 0.92
CA ARG A 30 8.37 -4.28 -0.14
C ARG A 30 7.00 -3.62 -0.12
N LEU A 31 6.52 -3.25 1.06
CA LEU A 31 5.20 -2.65 1.26
C LEU A 31 5.23 -1.12 1.33
N GLU A 32 6.41 -0.48 1.26
CA GLU A 32 6.58 0.98 1.20
C GLU A 32 5.64 1.65 0.21
N ALA A 33 5.57 1.12 -1.02
CA ALA A 33 4.77 1.72 -2.08
C ALA A 33 3.26 1.69 -1.79
N LEU A 34 2.81 0.62 -1.12
CA LEU A 34 1.43 0.47 -0.67
C LEU A 34 1.14 1.40 0.50
N ALA A 35 2.01 1.41 1.52
CA ALA A 35 1.89 2.30 2.68
C ALA A 35 1.83 3.78 2.26
N ASN A 36 2.70 4.18 1.32
CA ASN A 36 2.70 5.50 0.73
C ASN A 36 1.44 5.84 -0.05
N TYR A 37 0.85 4.87 -0.76
CA TYR A 37 -0.44 5.08 -1.41
C TYR A 37 -1.53 5.31 -0.37
N LEU A 38 -1.68 4.41 0.60
CA LEU A 38 -2.70 4.48 1.64
C LEU A 38 -2.59 5.79 2.43
N PHE A 39 -1.39 6.14 2.89
CA PHE A 39 -1.14 7.42 3.56
C PHE A 39 -1.60 8.60 2.71
N ASN A 40 -1.41 8.61 1.41
CA ASN A 40 -1.85 9.74 0.61
C ASN A 40 -3.36 9.79 0.36
N GLN A 41 -4.04 8.64 0.38
CA GLN A 41 -5.49 8.56 0.10
C GLN A 41 -6.36 8.68 1.36
N ARG A 42 -5.82 8.38 2.55
CA ARG A 42 -6.57 8.27 3.79
C ARG A 42 -6.00 9.19 4.87
N SER A 43 -6.74 10.24 5.22
CA SER A 43 -6.34 11.27 6.20
C SER A 43 -6.30 10.73 7.64
N GLU A 44 -6.96 9.61 7.87
CA GLU A 44 -6.99 8.82 9.10
C GLU A 44 -5.61 8.26 9.44
N ILE A 45 -4.80 7.97 8.42
CA ILE A 45 -3.41 7.55 8.59
C ILE A 45 -2.56 8.78 8.90
N LYS A 46 -2.01 8.81 10.13
CA LYS A 46 -1.20 9.89 10.66
C LYS A 46 0.27 9.79 10.31
N GLY A 47 0.79 8.60 10.03
CA GLY A 47 2.13 8.49 9.46
C GLY A 47 2.55 7.12 9.00
N VAL A 48 3.73 7.10 8.37
CA VAL A 48 4.42 5.90 7.90
C VAL A 48 5.83 5.85 8.49
N ILE A 49 6.15 4.78 9.19
CA ILE A 49 7.49 4.45 9.69
C ILE A 49 8.06 3.34 8.82
N TYR A 50 9.24 3.57 8.26
CA TYR A 50 9.93 2.60 7.43
C TYR A 50 10.87 1.77 8.31
N SER A 51 10.91 0.45 8.09
CA SER A 51 11.73 -0.46 8.89
C SER A 51 13.23 -0.17 8.83
N ASP A 52 13.67 0.55 7.80
CA ASP A 52 15.07 0.97 7.57
C ASP A 52 15.26 2.49 7.76
N ASP A 53 14.35 3.16 8.49
CA ASP A 53 14.57 4.54 8.94
C ASP A 53 15.80 4.57 9.87
N LYS A 54 16.68 5.56 9.65
CA LYS A 54 17.77 5.83 10.59
C LYS A 54 17.21 6.35 11.91
N ASP A 55 17.89 6.08 13.02
CA ASP A 55 17.45 6.46 14.37
C ASP A 55 17.02 7.94 14.46
N VAL A 56 17.79 8.85 13.87
CA VAL A 56 17.47 10.29 13.85
C VAL A 56 16.10 10.57 13.20
N ILE A 57 15.83 9.93 12.06
CA ILE A 57 14.56 10.09 11.32
C ILE A 57 13.42 9.44 12.11
N LEU A 58 13.65 8.26 12.70
CA LEU A 58 12.66 7.57 13.51
C LEU A 58 12.25 8.41 14.73
N GLN A 59 13.21 8.99 15.45
CA GLN A 59 12.94 9.85 16.60
C GLN A 59 12.15 11.11 16.21
N GLU A 60 12.50 11.75 15.09
CA GLU A 60 11.75 12.88 14.53
C GLU A 60 10.30 12.48 14.22
N LYS A 61 10.10 11.35 13.54
CA LYS A 61 8.77 10.83 13.22
C LYS A 61 7.93 10.57 14.47
N ILE A 62 8.51 9.89 15.46
CA ILE A 62 7.84 9.58 16.72
C ILE A 62 7.43 10.87 17.41
N SER A 63 8.34 11.83 17.58
CA SER A 63 8.03 13.13 18.20
C SER A 63 6.90 13.87 17.49
N HIS A 64 6.90 13.88 16.15
CA HIS A 64 5.84 14.49 15.37
C HIS A 64 4.50 13.76 15.48
N LEU A 65 4.51 12.42 15.49
CA LEU A 65 3.29 11.62 15.69
C LEU A 65 2.66 11.86 17.07
N PHE A 66 3.47 11.88 18.14
CA PHE A 66 2.99 12.15 19.50
C PHE A 66 2.52 13.59 19.72
N SER A 67 3.00 14.54 18.91
CA SER A 67 2.47 15.92 18.88
C SER A 67 1.25 16.08 17.96
N GLY A 68 0.68 14.99 17.43
CA GLY A 68 -0.52 14.99 16.60
C GLY A 68 -0.29 15.43 15.16
N ARG A 69 0.97 15.63 14.74
CA ARG A 69 1.30 16.00 13.37
C ARG A 69 1.18 14.80 12.45
N ARG A 70 0.84 15.08 11.19
CA ARG A 70 0.81 14.07 10.14
C ARG A 70 2.20 13.96 9.52
N VAL A 71 2.79 12.77 9.55
CA VAL A 71 4.20 12.57 9.22
C VAL A 71 4.39 11.63 8.05
N ASN A 72 4.99 12.15 6.99
CA ASN A 72 5.58 11.32 5.95
C ASN A 72 6.86 12.00 5.47
N SER A 73 8.01 11.57 6.00
CA SER A 73 9.32 11.92 5.45
C SER A 73 9.51 11.12 4.17
N ARG A 74 8.90 11.62 3.10
CA ARG A 74 8.71 10.94 1.81
C ARG A 74 9.97 10.17 1.39
N ARG A 75 9.89 8.83 1.39
CA ARG A 75 10.92 7.90 0.91
C ARG A 75 10.26 6.86 0.02
N GLY A 76 10.94 6.52 -1.07
CA GLY A 76 10.53 5.42 -1.94
C GLY A 76 9.44 5.74 -2.96
N SER A 77 9.04 4.70 -3.70
CA SER A 77 7.98 4.79 -4.70
C SER A 77 6.60 4.75 -4.05
N LYS A 78 5.56 5.15 -4.79
CA LYS A 78 4.15 5.09 -4.38
C LYS A 78 3.35 4.35 -5.45
N LEU A 79 2.39 3.51 -5.06
CA LEU A 79 1.40 3.01 -6.01
C LEU A 79 0.52 4.15 -6.52
N ASN A 80 0.16 4.14 -7.80
CA ASN A 80 -0.95 4.98 -8.29
C ASN A 80 -2.28 4.23 -8.15
N THR A 81 -3.39 4.92 -8.43
CA THR A 81 -4.74 4.34 -8.32
C THR A 81 -4.90 3.09 -9.18
N VAL A 82 -4.38 3.08 -10.42
CA VAL A 82 -4.48 1.91 -11.31
C VAL A 82 -3.71 0.71 -10.76
N GLU A 83 -2.49 0.94 -10.26
CA GLU A 83 -1.67 -0.11 -9.64
C GLU A 83 -2.29 -0.66 -8.36
N PHE A 84 -2.94 0.19 -7.54
CA PHE A 84 -3.67 -0.24 -6.36
C PHE A 84 -4.92 -1.06 -6.73
N THR A 85 -5.70 -0.61 -7.72
CA THR A 85 -6.85 -1.37 -8.25
C THR A 85 -6.41 -2.74 -8.75
N LEU A 86 -5.33 -2.80 -9.54
CA LEU A 86 -4.76 -4.06 -10.03
C LEU A 86 -4.39 -4.99 -8.88
N LEU A 87 -3.69 -4.48 -7.86
CA LEU A 87 -3.32 -5.25 -6.68
C LEU A 87 -4.56 -5.86 -6.01
N ASN A 88 -5.60 -5.05 -5.76
CA ASN A 88 -6.84 -5.52 -5.13
C ASN A 88 -7.55 -6.60 -5.94
N ARG A 89 -7.64 -6.42 -7.26
CA ARG A 89 -8.25 -7.41 -8.16
C ARG A 89 -7.48 -8.73 -8.17
N PHE A 90 -6.15 -8.68 -8.23
CA PHE A 90 -5.36 -9.91 -8.16
C PHE A 90 -5.56 -10.61 -6.81
N LEU A 91 -5.57 -9.87 -5.72
CA LEU A 91 -5.76 -10.44 -4.38
C LEU A 91 -7.16 -11.04 -4.17
N SER A 92 -8.17 -10.54 -4.88
CA SER A 92 -9.52 -11.12 -4.94
C SER A 92 -9.64 -12.31 -5.90
N GLY A 93 -8.55 -12.73 -6.54
CA GLY A 93 -8.51 -13.87 -7.47
C GLY A 93 -8.89 -13.53 -8.92
N ALA A 94 -9.12 -12.26 -9.26
CA ALA A 94 -9.48 -11.90 -10.62
C ALA A 94 -8.30 -12.06 -11.59
N CYS A 95 -8.57 -12.60 -12.77
CA CYS A 95 -7.58 -12.70 -13.84
C CYS A 95 -7.50 -11.40 -14.65
N LEU A 96 -6.41 -11.20 -15.40
CA LEU A 96 -6.23 -10.00 -16.23
C LEU A 96 -7.39 -9.76 -17.21
N GLN A 97 -7.96 -10.83 -17.76
CA GLN A 97 -9.07 -10.72 -18.71
C GLN A 97 -10.34 -10.18 -18.06
N GLU A 98 -10.63 -10.58 -16.83
CA GLU A 98 -11.75 -10.05 -16.04
C GLU A 98 -11.51 -8.58 -15.70
N ILE A 99 -10.30 -8.24 -15.26
CA ILE A 99 -9.94 -6.85 -14.90
C ILE A 99 -10.09 -5.91 -16.11
N ILE A 100 -9.61 -6.31 -17.29
CA ILE A 100 -9.75 -5.53 -18.53
C ILE A 100 -11.23 -5.22 -18.82
N LYS A 101 -12.10 -6.22 -18.65
CA LYS A 101 -13.55 -6.08 -18.90
C LYS A 101 -14.23 -5.21 -17.85
N THR A 102 -13.87 -5.36 -16.58
CA THR A 102 -14.58 -4.71 -15.46
C THR A 102 -14.11 -3.28 -15.22
N ASP A 103 -12.81 -3.00 -15.32
CA ASP A 103 -12.24 -1.73 -14.88
C ASP A 103 -11.97 -0.75 -16.05
N SER A 104 -12.37 -1.08 -17.28
CA SER A 104 -12.19 -0.27 -18.50
C SER A 104 -10.74 0.20 -18.73
N ILE A 105 -9.76 -0.59 -18.28
CA ILE A 105 -8.34 -0.29 -18.46
C ILE A 105 -7.90 -0.77 -19.85
N ASP A 106 -7.30 0.12 -20.63
CA ASP A 106 -6.68 -0.23 -21.91
C ASP A 106 -5.71 -1.42 -21.75
N VAL A 107 -5.93 -2.46 -22.55
CA VAL A 107 -5.15 -3.70 -22.56
C VAL A 107 -3.65 -3.44 -22.65
N LYS A 108 -3.20 -2.49 -23.48
CA LYS A 108 -1.76 -2.20 -23.58
C LYS A 108 -1.22 -1.54 -22.30
N LYS A 109 -2.04 -0.71 -21.65
CA LYS A 109 -1.66 -0.02 -20.40
C LYS A 109 -1.64 -0.99 -19.22
N ILE A 110 -2.52 -2.00 -19.18
CA ILE A 110 -2.62 -2.90 -18.03
C ILE A 110 -1.31 -3.68 -17.78
N TYR A 111 -0.64 -4.15 -18.83
CA TYR A 111 0.63 -4.86 -18.70
C TYR A 111 1.75 -3.95 -18.19
N VAL A 112 1.79 -2.70 -18.67
CA VAL A 112 2.74 -1.69 -18.18
C VAL A 112 2.50 -1.40 -16.70
N HIS A 113 1.23 -1.23 -16.29
CA HIS A 113 0.88 -1.02 -14.89
C HIS A 113 1.20 -2.24 -14.02
N LYS A 114 0.97 -3.47 -14.50
CA LYS A 114 1.37 -4.69 -13.81
C LYS A 114 2.89 -4.74 -13.57
N ILE A 115 3.70 -4.50 -14.61
CA ILE A 115 5.17 -4.51 -14.47
C ILE A 115 5.64 -3.43 -13.48
N ARG A 116 5.04 -2.23 -13.53
CA ARG A 116 5.34 -1.16 -12.58
C ARG A 116 4.96 -1.54 -11.15
N LEU A 117 3.78 -2.16 -10.95
CA LEU A 117 3.34 -2.67 -9.66
C LEU A 117 4.33 -3.70 -9.10
N GLU A 118 4.71 -4.71 -9.89
CA GLU A 118 5.68 -5.74 -9.49
C GLU A 118 7.05 -5.16 -9.12
N ARG A 119 7.52 -4.16 -9.89
CA ARG A 119 8.77 -3.44 -9.58
C ARG A 119 8.69 -2.69 -8.25
N LYS A 120 7.54 -2.07 -7.95
CA LYS A 120 7.34 -1.32 -6.69
C LYS A 120 7.21 -2.23 -5.48
N LEU A 121 6.62 -3.41 -5.65
CA LEU A 121 6.50 -4.42 -4.59
C LEU A 121 7.77 -5.29 -4.44
N GLY A 122 8.66 -5.27 -5.43
CA GLY A 122 9.87 -6.09 -5.46
C GLY A 122 9.60 -7.59 -5.63
N ILE A 123 8.39 -7.97 -6.04
CA ILE A 123 7.97 -9.36 -6.21
C ILE A 123 6.91 -9.44 -7.32
N SER A 124 6.91 -10.55 -8.07
CA SER A 124 5.90 -10.82 -9.09
C SER A 124 4.52 -11.07 -8.45
N ILE A 125 3.44 -10.66 -9.12
CA ILE A 125 2.06 -10.94 -8.72
C ILE A 125 1.84 -12.44 -8.58
N HIS A 126 2.39 -13.27 -9.47
CA HIS A 126 2.26 -14.73 -9.37
C HIS A 126 2.78 -15.26 -8.02
N LYS A 127 3.99 -14.88 -7.61
CA LYS A 127 4.55 -15.24 -6.30
C LYS A 127 3.74 -14.66 -5.13
N ILE A 128 3.18 -13.45 -5.26
CA ILE A 128 2.27 -12.89 -4.25
C ILE A 128 1.09 -13.84 -4.06
N LEU A 129 0.41 -14.22 -5.13
CA LEU A 129 -0.78 -15.08 -5.09
C LEU A 129 -0.47 -16.46 -4.51
N VAL A 130 0.63 -17.09 -4.94
CA VAL A 130 1.09 -18.38 -4.38
C VAL A 130 1.43 -18.28 -2.90
N SER A 131 1.87 -17.11 -2.40
CA SER A 131 2.25 -16.93 -1.00
C SER A 131 1.10 -16.59 -0.04
N ILE A 132 -0.13 -16.51 -0.57
CA ILE A 132 -1.36 -16.19 0.19
C ILE A 132 -2.42 -17.30 0.02
N LEU A 133 -2.21 -18.22 -0.93
CA LEU A 133 -2.90 -19.51 -1.00
C LEU A 133 -2.20 -20.50 -0.06
#